data_AF-A0A453QUM5-F1
#
_entry.id   AF-A0A453QUM5-F1
#
_cell.length_a   1.000
_cell.length_b   1.000
_cell.length_c   1.000
_cell.angle_alpha   90.00
_cell.angle_beta   90.00
_cell.angle_gamma   90.00
#
_symmetry.space_group_name_H-M   'P 1'
#
loop_
_entity.id
_entity.type
_entity.pdbx_description
1 polymer ?
#
loop_
_entity_poly.entity_id
_entity_poly.type
_entity_poly.pdbx_seq_one_letter_code
_entity_poly.pdbx_strand_id
1 'polypeptide(L)'
;MLMRVSVGIHKDDIDSAIRTYHLMSQRWFTHASPTLFNAGTPRPQLSSCFLICMKDDSIEGIYDTLKECAVISKSAGGIGVSVHNIRATGSYIRGTNGTSNGIVPMLRVFNDTARYVDQGGGKRKGAFAVYLEPWHADIFEFLDLRKNHGKEENRARDLFFALWVPDLFMQRVQNNEDWSLFCPNEAPGLADCWGEKFEELYKKYEKAGKAKKVIPAQTLWFDILKAQIETGTPYMLYKDSCNRKSNQQNLGTIKSSNLCTEIIEFTSPEETAVCNLASIALPRFVREKGVPIESHPSKLAGSNGSKNRYFDFDKLGERLLQLLLSI
;
A
#
# COMPACT_ATOMS: atom_id res chain seq x y z
N MET A 1 7.04 25.53 15.51
CA MET A 1 6.54 24.38 14.72
C MET A 1 5.79 23.37 15.59
N LEU A 2 6.42 22.69 16.55
CA LEU A 2 5.77 21.61 17.32
C LEU A 2 4.49 22.07 18.06
N MET A 3 4.49 23.24 18.70
CA MET A 3 3.28 23.76 19.37
C MET A 3 2.11 24.02 18.41
N ARG A 4 2.39 24.48 17.18
CA ARG A 4 1.36 24.62 16.12
C ARG A 4 0.74 23.26 15.81
N VAL A 5 1.55 22.20 15.74
CA VAL A 5 1.05 20.84 15.50
C VAL A 5 0.18 20.38 16.65
N SER A 6 0.64 20.54 17.89
CA SER A 6 -0.10 20.11 19.08
C SER A 6 -1.44 20.83 19.22
N VAL A 7 -1.48 22.17 19.06
CA VAL A 7 -2.73 22.94 19.05
C VAL A 7 -3.58 22.61 17.82
N GLY A 8 -2.97 22.36 16.66
CA GLY A 8 -3.68 21.97 15.44
C GLY A 8 -4.42 20.64 15.57
N ILE A 9 -3.94 19.71 16.39
CA ILE A 9 -4.58 18.43 16.70
C ILE A 9 -5.64 18.60 17.79
N HIS A 10 -5.27 19.21 18.92
CA HIS A 10 -6.10 19.22 20.14
C HIS A 10 -7.04 20.42 20.28
N LYS A 11 -6.87 21.45 19.45
CA LYS A 11 -7.68 22.68 19.43
C LYS A 11 -7.79 23.31 20.83
N ASP A 12 -8.99 23.29 21.40
CA ASP A 12 -9.31 23.93 22.68
C ASP A 12 -8.89 23.09 23.89
N ASP A 13 -8.53 21.81 23.72
CA ASP A 13 -7.94 20.98 24.77
C ASP A 13 -6.46 21.34 24.96
N ILE A 14 -6.23 22.44 25.68
CA ILE A 14 -4.91 23.00 25.95
C ILE A 14 -4.04 22.02 26.76
N ASP A 15 -4.64 21.24 27.65
CA ASP A 15 -3.92 20.27 28.47
C ASP A 15 -3.33 19.16 27.58
N SER A 16 -4.12 18.62 26.65
CA SER A 16 -3.62 17.66 25.65
C SER A 16 -2.59 18.29 24.71
N ALA A 17 -2.80 19.54 24.27
CA ALA A 17 -1.85 20.26 23.45
C ALA A 17 -0.47 20.40 24.12
N ILE A 18 -0.44 20.80 25.40
CA ILE A 18 0.80 20.91 26.18
C ILE A 18 1.46 19.53 26.35
N ARG A 19 0.68 18.49 26.67
CA ARG A 19 1.19 17.11 26.79
C ARG A 19 1.85 16.63 25.50
N THR A 20 1.15 16.75 24.36
CA THR A 20 1.69 16.35 23.05
C THR A 20 2.92 17.17 22.68
N TYR A 21 2.93 18.47 22.95
CA TYR A 21 4.10 19.32 22.74
C TYR A 21 5.32 18.82 23.51
N HIS A 22 5.17 18.50 24.79
CA HIS A 22 6.27 17.97 25.61
C HIS A 22 6.77 16.61 25.09
N LEU A 23 5.86 15.71 24.72
CA LEU A 23 6.24 14.40 24.17
C LEU A 23 7.03 14.54 22.86
N MET A 24 6.58 15.39 21.94
CA MET A 24 7.28 15.63 20.67
C MET A 24 8.59 16.39 20.85
N SER A 25 8.62 17.45 21.67
CA SER A 25 9.82 18.27 21.90
C SER A 25 10.94 17.50 22.60
N GLN A 26 10.58 16.56 23.48
CA GLN A 26 11.49 15.61 24.11
C GLN A 26 11.78 14.37 23.26
N ARG A 27 11.28 14.35 22.01
CA ARG A 27 11.54 13.33 21.00
C ARG A 27 11.10 11.92 21.40
N TRP A 28 10.01 11.79 22.16
CA TRP A 28 9.43 10.48 22.47
C TRP A 28 8.78 9.83 21.26
N PHE A 29 8.16 10.66 20.41
CA PHE A 29 7.58 10.25 19.15
C PHE A 29 7.56 11.44 18.19
N THR A 30 7.21 11.19 16.93
CA THR A 30 6.90 12.22 15.94
C THR A 30 5.67 11.84 15.14
N HIS A 31 4.82 12.81 14.81
CA HIS A 31 3.81 12.60 13.76
C HIS A 31 4.47 12.55 12.39
N ALA A 32 3.75 12.00 11.41
CA ALA A 32 4.20 11.97 10.03
C ALA A 32 4.34 13.37 9.41
N SER A 33 5.13 13.46 8.34
CA SER A 33 5.43 14.73 7.67
C SER A 33 4.19 15.53 7.27
N PRO A 34 3.10 14.94 6.72
CA PRO A 34 1.89 15.70 6.40
C PRO A 34 1.25 16.37 7.61
N THR A 35 1.19 15.68 8.75
CA THR A 35 0.72 16.27 10.01
C THR A 35 1.61 17.43 10.45
N LEU A 36 2.94 17.26 10.41
CA LEU A 36 3.90 18.31 10.79
C LEU A 36 3.79 19.56 9.89
N PHE A 37 3.58 19.36 8.58
CA PHE A 37 3.40 20.44 7.63
C PHE A 37 2.06 21.15 7.80
N ASN A 38 0.97 20.39 7.95
CA ASN A 38 -0.38 20.92 7.70
C ASN A 38 -1.22 21.15 8.96
N ALA A 39 -0.84 20.65 10.14
CA ALA A 39 -1.61 20.88 11.37
C ALA A 39 -1.72 22.38 11.70
N GLY A 40 -2.93 22.86 11.99
CA GLY A 40 -3.18 24.28 12.25
C GLY A 40 -3.08 25.19 11.02
N THR A 41 -3.14 24.63 9.79
CA THR A 41 -3.24 25.41 8.54
C THR A 41 -4.70 25.48 8.05
N PRO A 42 -5.06 26.38 7.11
CA PRO A 42 -6.45 26.58 6.68
C PRO A 42 -7.14 25.35 6.08
N ARG A 43 -6.40 24.43 5.46
CA ARG A 43 -6.91 23.17 4.89
C ARG A 43 -5.99 22.02 5.29
N PRO A 44 -6.14 21.47 6.51
CA PRO A 44 -5.18 20.56 7.09
C PRO A 44 -5.36 19.12 6.55
N GLN A 45 -4.61 18.74 5.52
CA GLN A 45 -4.47 17.33 5.11
C GLN A 45 -3.38 16.68 5.98
N LEU A 46 -3.77 15.96 7.04
CA LEU A 46 -2.86 15.41 8.05
C LEU A 46 -2.42 13.96 7.79
N SER A 47 -3.18 13.22 6.98
CA SER A 47 -2.97 11.80 6.66
C SER A 47 -1.90 11.61 5.59
N SER A 48 -1.25 10.45 5.59
CA SER A 48 -0.04 10.23 4.80
C SER A 48 -0.26 9.52 3.49
N CYS A 49 -1.09 8.49 3.50
CA CYS A 49 -1.31 7.62 2.37
C CYS A 49 -2.79 7.24 2.27
N PHE A 50 -3.18 6.78 1.09
CA PHE A 50 -4.53 6.41 0.76
C PHE A 50 -4.51 5.07 0.01
N LEU A 51 -5.52 4.24 0.22
CA LEU A 51 -5.72 3.00 -0.52
C LEU A 51 -7.04 3.10 -1.27
N ILE A 52 -7.00 2.77 -2.55
CA ILE A 52 -8.13 2.90 -3.46
C ILE A 52 -8.29 1.58 -4.19
N CYS A 53 -9.51 1.07 -4.32
CA CYS A 53 -9.79 0.04 -5.32
C CYS A 53 -10.37 0.68 -6.58
N MET A 54 -9.99 0.15 -7.73
CA MET A 54 -10.60 0.52 -9.00
C MET A 54 -12.13 0.32 -8.94
N LYS A 55 -12.88 1.39 -9.18
CA LYS A 55 -14.34 1.41 -8.94
C LYS A 55 -15.10 0.42 -9.79
N ASP A 56 -14.78 0.33 -11.09
CA ASP A 56 -15.47 -0.54 -12.03
C ASP A 56 -14.58 -0.83 -13.27
N ASP A 57 -14.88 -1.93 -13.97
CA ASP A 57 -14.27 -2.32 -15.25
C ASP A 57 -14.98 -1.62 -16.43
N SER A 58 -14.97 -0.29 -16.37
CA SER A 58 -15.57 0.63 -17.35
C SER A 58 -14.71 1.88 -17.50
N ILE A 59 -14.90 2.62 -18.58
CA ILE A 59 -14.16 3.89 -18.78
C ILE A 59 -14.53 4.88 -17.68
N GLU A 60 -15.81 4.95 -17.32
CA GLU A 60 -16.32 5.78 -16.24
C GLU A 60 -15.64 5.42 -14.91
N GLY A 61 -15.64 4.14 -14.52
CA GLY A 61 -14.98 3.68 -13.30
C GLY A 61 -13.47 3.95 -13.27
N ILE A 62 -12.79 3.75 -14.41
CA ILE A 62 -11.35 4.02 -14.54
C ILE A 62 -11.04 5.51 -14.38
N TYR A 63 -11.80 6.38 -15.05
CA TYR A 63 -11.55 7.82 -15.01
C TYR A 63 -12.00 8.45 -13.69
N ASP A 64 -13.03 7.93 -13.03
CA ASP A 64 -13.39 8.36 -11.67
C ASP A 64 -12.31 7.98 -10.67
N THR A 65 -11.77 6.76 -10.77
CA THR A 65 -10.62 6.33 -9.95
C THR A 65 -9.39 7.19 -10.23
N LEU A 66 -9.10 7.51 -11.49
CA LEU A 66 -7.99 8.38 -11.88
C LEU A 66 -8.14 9.79 -11.33
N LYS A 67 -9.36 10.36 -11.40
CA LYS A 67 -9.70 11.67 -10.83
C LYS A 67 -9.47 11.67 -9.32
N GLU A 68 -9.91 10.62 -8.64
CA GLU A 68 -9.68 10.45 -7.20
C GLU A 68 -8.18 10.42 -6.86
N CYS A 69 -7.39 9.64 -7.61
CA CYS A 69 -5.94 9.63 -7.49
C CYS A 69 -5.30 11.01 -7.70
N ALA A 70 -5.76 11.77 -8.72
CA ALA A 70 -5.26 13.11 -8.99
C ALA A 70 -5.58 14.09 -7.85
N VAL A 71 -6.79 14.04 -7.29
CA VAL A 71 -7.19 14.90 -6.17
C VAL A 71 -6.40 14.58 -4.90
N ILE A 72 -6.15 13.30 -4.62
CA ILE A 72 -5.33 12.87 -3.49
C ILE A 72 -3.86 13.30 -3.68
N SER A 73 -3.30 13.07 -4.87
CA SER A 73 -1.91 13.44 -5.18
C SER A 73 -1.70 14.95 -5.06
N LYS A 74 -2.67 15.77 -5.49
CA LYS A 74 -2.63 17.23 -5.32
C LYS A 74 -2.41 17.64 -3.85
N SER A 75 -2.91 16.83 -2.91
CA SER A 75 -2.81 17.08 -1.47
C SER A 75 -1.64 16.32 -0.81
N ALA A 76 -0.64 15.94 -1.61
CA ALA A 76 0.59 15.28 -1.22
C ALA A 76 0.45 13.87 -0.60
N GLY A 77 -0.66 13.18 -0.89
CA GLY A 77 -0.88 11.80 -0.45
C GLY A 77 -0.21 10.77 -1.35
N GLY A 78 0.43 9.76 -0.76
CA GLY A 78 0.86 8.55 -1.49
C GLY A 78 -0.30 7.57 -1.67
N ILE A 79 -0.34 6.81 -2.78
CA ILE A 79 -1.51 5.98 -3.12
C ILE A 79 -1.11 4.53 -3.32
N GLY A 80 -1.87 3.61 -2.74
CA GLY A 80 -1.95 2.21 -3.20
C GLY A 80 -3.24 2.01 -3.99
N VAL A 81 -3.17 1.48 -5.20
CA VAL A 81 -4.34 1.25 -6.07
C VAL A 81 -4.41 -0.21 -6.51
N SER A 82 -5.52 -0.89 -6.23
CA SER A 82 -5.76 -2.25 -6.73
C SER A 82 -6.44 -2.21 -8.10
N VAL A 83 -5.91 -2.93 -9.08
CA VAL A 83 -6.44 -2.96 -10.46
C VAL A 83 -6.85 -4.36 -10.95
N HIS A 84 -7.05 -5.29 -10.02
CA HIS A 84 -7.34 -6.72 -10.29
C HIS A 84 -8.59 -6.96 -11.12
N ASN A 85 -9.56 -6.04 -11.07
CA ASN A 85 -10.87 -6.15 -11.71
C ASN A 85 -10.89 -5.62 -13.16
N ILE A 86 -9.81 -5.00 -13.65
CA ILE A 86 -9.75 -4.50 -15.02
C ILE A 86 -9.51 -5.62 -16.00
N ARG A 87 -10.33 -5.71 -17.06
CA ARG A 87 -10.20 -6.78 -18.06
C ARG A 87 -8.84 -6.78 -18.77
N ALA A 88 -8.32 -7.97 -18.99
CA ALA A 88 -7.04 -8.19 -19.65
C ALA A 88 -7.07 -7.93 -21.16
N THR A 89 -5.89 -7.85 -21.77
CA THR A 89 -5.69 -7.68 -23.22
C THR A 89 -6.45 -8.74 -24.04
N GLY A 90 -7.08 -8.32 -25.13
CA GLY A 90 -7.84 -9.19 -26.03
C GLY A 90 -9.23 -9.57 -25.53
N SER A 91 -9.63 -9.12 -24.35
CA SER A 91 -10.98 -9.39 -23.79
C SER A 91 -12.06 -8.61 -24.53
N TYR A 92 -13.22 -9.22 -24.76
CA TYR A 92 -14.31 -8.62 -25.51
C TYR A 92 -14.94 -7.41 -24.80
N ILE A 93 -15.32 -6.39 -25.57
CA ILE A 93 -16.04 -5.21 -25.11
C ILE A 93 -17.41 -5.15 -25.79
N ARG A 94 -18.46 -5.52 -25.05
CA ARG A 94 -19.83 -5.62 -25.57
C ARG A 94 -20.36 -4.30 -26.15
N GLY A 95 -20.07 -3.17 -25.52
CA GLY A 95 -20.63 -1.87 -25.91
C GLY A 95 -20.07 -1.31 -27.23
N THR A 96 -18.80 -1.58 -27.53
CA THR A 96 -18.11 -1.06 -28.72
C THR A 96 -17.82 -2.13 -29.77
N ASN A 97 -18.17 -3.39 -29.48
CA ASN A 97 -17.84 -4.58 -30.27
C ASN A 97 -16.33 -4.71 -30.59
N GLY A 98 -15.49 -4.21 -29.69
CA GLY A 98 -14.03 -4.24 -29.80
C GLY A 98 -13.37 -5.19 -28.81
N THR A 99 -12.04 -5.15 -28.76
CA THR A 99 -11.20 -5.88 -27.80
C THR A 99 -10.45 -4.91 -26.91
N SER A 100 -10.27 -5.28 -25.63
CA SER A 100 -9.51 -4.49 -24.66
C SER A 100 -8.02 -4.49 -25.00
N ASN A 101 -7.37 -3.36 -24.77
CA ASN A 101 -5.91 -3.24 -24.83
C ASN A 101 -5.22 -3.61 -23.49
N GLY A 102 -6.00 -4.06 -22.50
CA GLY A 102 -5.49 -4.51 -21.20
C GLY A 102 -5.05 -3.37 -20.27
N ILE A 103 -4.33 -3.75 -19.22
CA ILE A 103 -3.94 -2.82 -18.15
C ILE A 103 -2.78 -1.89 -18.54
N VAL A 104 -1.93 -2.26 -19.51
CA VAL A 104 -0.71 -1.49 -19.82
C VAL A 104 -1.04 -0.07 -20.30
N PRO A 105 -1.91 0.16 -21.30
CA PRO A 105 -2.25 1.51 -21.72
C PRO A 105 -2.98 2.31 -20.64
N MET A 106 -3.84 1.66 -19.85
CA MET A 106 -4.49 2.29 -18.70
C MET A 106 -3.46 2.80 -17.71
N LEU A 107 -2.50 1.96 -17.31
CA LEU A 107 -1.47 2.32 -16.34
C LEU A 107 -0.54 3.42 -16.86
N ARG A 108 -0.38 3.58 -18.17
CA ARG A 108 0.32 4.76 -18.73
C ARG A 108 -0.41 6.07 -18.47
N VAL A 109 -1.74 6.08 -18.52
CA VAL A 109 -2.53 7.27 -18.16
C VAL A 109 -2.35 7.60 -16.67
N PHE A 110 -2.32 6.58 -15.80
CA PHE A 110 -2.00 6.76 -14.37
C PHE A 110 -0.57 7.28 -14.18
N ASN A 111 0.41 6.77 -14.95
CA ASN A 111 1.80 7.23 -14.92
C ASN A 111 1.92 8.71 -15.27
N ASP A 112 1.34 9.14 -16.38
CA ASP A 112 1.38 10.54 -16.79
C ASP A 112 0.62 11.44 -15.82
N THR A 113 -0.44 10.95 -15.19
CA THR A 113 -1.15 11.67 -14.13
C THR A 113 -0.28 11.84 -12.89
N ALA A 114 0.44 10.80 -12.45
CA ALA A 114 1.39 10.87 -11.34
C ALA A 114 2.50 11.89 -11.60
N ARG A 115 2.96 11.97 -12.85
CA ARG A 115 3.97 12.94 -13.30
C ARG A 115 3.44 14.36 -13.41
N TYR A 116 2.20 14.53 -13.85
CA TYR A 116 1.54 15.83 -14.00
C TYR A 116 1.19 16.46 -12.65
N VAL A 117 0.61 15.68 -11.74
CA VAL A 117 0.20 16.15 -10.40
C VAL A 117 1.37 16.05 -9.41
N ASP A 118 2.41 16.84 -9.68
CA ASP A 118 3.56 16.99 -8.79
C ASP A 118 3.17 17.85 -7.57
N GLN A 119 3.49 17.39 -6.37
CA GLN A 119 2.87 17.82 -5.10
C GLN A 119 3.33 19.23 -4.68
N GLY A 120 2.80 20.26 -5.34
CA GLY A 120 2.96 21.66 -4.93
C GLY A 120 4.33 22.26 -5.23
N GLY A 121 4.82 22.10 -6.47
CA GLY A 121 5.99 22.82 -6.97
C GLY A 121 7.34 22.11 -6.77
N GLY A 122 7.39 20.79 -7.02
CA GLY A 122 8.65 20.03 -7.06
C GLY A 122 9.15 19.50 -5.71
N LYS A 123 8.38 19.65 -4.62
CA LYS A 123 8.79 19.15 -3.29
C LYS A 123 8.68 17.62 -3.16
N ARG A 124 7.75 16.98 -3.88
CA ARG A 124 7.56 15.53 -3.87
C ARG A 124 6.71 15.10 -5.08
N LYS A 125 7.22 14.18 -5.90
CA LYS A 125 6.46 13.65 -7.04
C LYS A 125 5.24 12.84 -6.57
N GLY A 126 4.17 12.84 -7.36
CA GLY A 126 3.06 11.89 -7.17
C GLY A 126 3.59 10.46 -7.19
N ALA A 127 3.11 9.62 -6.26
CA ALA A 127 3.64 8.27 -6.08
C ALA A 127 2.48 7.29 -5.87
N PHE A 128 2.25 6.45 -6.88
CA PHE A 128 1.20 5.43 -6.86
C PHE A 128 1.85 4.04 -6.92
N ALA A 129 1.49 3.17 -5.97
CA ALA A 129 1.78 1.74 -6.03
C ALA A 129 0.56 1.00 -6.59
N VAL A 130 0.76 0.32 -7.71
CA VAL A 130 -0.28 -0.48 -8.36
C VAL A 130 -0.16 -1.91 -7.87
N TYR A 131 -1.28 -2.46 -7.39
CA TYR A 131 -1.39 -3.82 -6.89
C TYR A 131 -2.10 -4.70 -7.93
N LEU A 132 -1.48 -5.83 -8.26
CA LEU A 132 -2.04 -6.85 -9.15
C LEU A 132 -1.90 -8.26 -8.55
N GLU A 133 -2.95 -9.08 -8.65
CA GLU A 133 -2.87 -10.50 -8.30
C GLU A 133 -2.22 -11.33 -9.43
N PRO A 134 -1.36 -12.32 -9.13
CA PRO A 134 -0.54 -13.02 -10.13
C PRO A 134 -1.32 -13.95 -11.07
N TRP A 135 -2.64 -14.13 -10.87
CA TRP A 135 -3.50 -14.85 -11.81
C TRP A 135 -3.96 -13.98 -12.98
N HIS A 136 -3.74 -12.66 -12.95
CA HIS A 136 -4.21 -11.78 -14.01
C HIS A 136 -3.50 -12.05 -15.34
N ALA A 137 -4.23 -12.05 -16.46
CA ALA A 137 -3.66 -12.44 -17.76
C ALA A 137 -2.59 -11.48 -18.33
N ASP A 138 -2.59 -10.22 -17.92
CA ASP A 138 -1.54 -9.24 -18.28
C ASP A 138 -0.35 -9.20 -17.28
N ILE A 139 -0.15 -10.26 -16.46
CA ILE A 139 0.84 -10.24 -15.37
C ILE A 139 2.29 -10.11 -15.87
N PHE A 140 2.65 -10.69 -17.01
CA PHE A 140 4.02 -10.60 -17.53
C PHE A 140 4.33 -9.18 -17.98
N GLU A 141 3.40 -8.55 -18.70
CA GLU A 141 3.52 -7.17 -19.15
C GLU A 141 3.56 -6.21 -17.96
N PHE A 142 2.80 -6.50 -16.90
CA PHE A 142 2.85 -5.75 -15.64
C PHE A 142 4.25 -5.75 -15.01
N LEU A 143 4.94 -6.90 -14.99
CA LEU A 143 6.31 -7.03 -14.46
C LEU A 143 7.35 -6.26 -15.28
N ASP A 144 7.04 -5.96 -16.54
CA ASP A 144 7.93 -5.24 -17.46
C ASP A 144 7.80 -3.71 -17.38
N LEU A 145 6.72 -3.18 -16.79
CA LEU A 145 6.37 -1.76 -16.84
C LEU A 145 7.46 -0.82 -16.28
N ARG A 146 8.24 -1.28 -15.31
CA ARG A 146 9.30 -0.47 -14.67
C ARG A 146 10.69 -0.72 -15.25
N LYS A 147 10.86 -1.68 -16.15
CA LYS A 147 12.18 -2.01 -16.72
C LYS A 147 12.73 -0.83 -17.52
N ASN A 148 14.04 -0.62 -17.45
CA ASN A 148 14.68 0.50 -18.16
C ASN A 148 14.73 0.27 -19.67
N HIS A 149 14.96 -0.97 -20.11
CA HIS A 149 14.97 -1.37 -21.52
C HIS A 149 13.56 -1.66 -22.04
N GLY A 150 13.41 -1.72 -23.37
CA GLY A 150 12.16 -2.02 -24.08
C GLY A 150 11.45 -0.78 -24.62
N LYS A 151 10.25 -0.98 -25.20
CA LYS A 151 9.50 0.06 -25.90
C LYS A 151 8.80 1.00 -24.91
N GLU A 152 8.92 2.31 -25.10
CA GLU A 152 8.34 3.33 -24.19
C GLU A 152 6.82 3.23 -24.07
N GLU A 153 6.13 2.82 -25.13
CA GLU A 153 4.69 2.62 -25.13
C GLU A 153 4.21 1.50 -24.20
N ASN A 154 5.13 0.67 -23.71
CA ASN A 154 4.91 -0.43 -22.77
C ASN A 154 5.58 -0.17 -21.41
N ARG A 155 5.80 1.10 -21.03
CA ARG A 155 6.48 1.47 -19.79
C ARG A 155 5.69 2.50 -18.99
N ALA A 156 5.78 2.37 -17.67
CA ALA A 156 5.16 3.24 -16.69
C ALA A 156 6.09 3.38 -15.46
N ARG A 157 7.25 4.02 -15.67
CA ARG A 157 8.37 4.02 -14.71
C ARG A 157 8.18 4.94 -13.50
N ASP A 158 7.25 5.90 -13.57
CA ASP A 158 6.91 6.78 -12.45
C ASP A 158 5.95 6.08 -11.47
N LEU A 159 5.39 4.93 -11.83
CA LEU A 159 4.59 4.09 -10.95
C LEU A 159 5.45 3.07 -10.19
N PHE A 160 4.97 2.68 -9.01
CA PHE A 160 5.45 1.55 -8.24
C PHE A 160 4.54 0.34 -8.46
N PHE A 161 5.09 -0.86 -8.35
CA PHE A 161 4.38 -2.10 -8.65
C PHE A 161 4.47 -3.06 -7.48
N ALA A 162 3.37 -3.73 -7.19
CA ALA A 162 3.22 -4.66 -6.08
C ALA A 162 2.38 -5.87 -6.50
N LEU A 163 2.73 -7.04 -5.98
CA LEU A 163 1.95 -8.25 -6.14
C LEU A 163 1.13 -8.52 -4.88
N TRP A 164 -0.14 -8.84 -5.10
CA TRP A 164 -1.08 -9.29 -4.07
C TRP A 164 -1.27 -10.80 -4.21
N VAL A 165 -0.40 -11.56 -3.54
CA VAL A 165 -0.13 -12.97 -3.84
C VAL A 165 -1.02 -13.89 -3.00
N PRO A 166 -1.87 -14.74 -3.60
CA PRO A 166 -2.59 -15.79 -2.88
C PRO A 166 -1.63 -16.93 -2.49
N ASP A 167 -1.91 -17.60 -1.37
CA ASP A 167 -1.16 -18.75 -0.85
C ASP A 167 -1.07 -19.85 -1.94
N LEU A 168 -2.14 -20.07 -2.71
CA LEU A 168 -2.20 -21.04 -3.80
C LEU A 168 -1.10 -20.86 -4.84
N PHE A 169 -0.76 -19.61 -5.22
CA PHE A 169 0.31 -19.38 -6.19
C PHE A 169 1.65 -19.88 -5.65
N MET A 170 1.95 -19.60 -4.38
CA MET A 170 3.19 -20.04 -3.74
C MET A 170 3.23 -21.57 -3.61
N GLN A 171 2.11 -22.21 -3.28
CA GLN A 171 1.99 -23.68 -3.26
C GLN A 171 2.29 -24.28 -4.63
N ARG A 172 1.72 -23.73 -5.71
CA ARG A 172 1.95 -24.22 -7.07
C ARG A 172 3.39 -24.02 -7.55
N VAL A 173 4.02 -22.91 -7.18
CA VAL A 173 5.46 -22.69 -7.44
C VAL A 173 6.30 -23.76 -6.74
N GLN A 174 6.03 -24.02 -5.46
CA GLN A 174 6.76 -25.01 -4.67
C GLN A 174 6.61 -26.44 -5.21
N ASN A 175 5.40 -26.81 -5.63
CA ASN A 175 5.09 -28.14 -6.14
C ASN A 175 5.39 -28.33 -7.63
N ASN A 176 5.88 -27.29 -8.32
CA ASN A 176 6.10 -27.27 -9.77
C ASN A 176 4.83 -27.62 -10.56
N GLU A 177 3.72 -27.01 -10.18
CA GLU A 177 2.41 -27.17 -10.82
C GLU A 177 2.17 -26.08 -11.88
N ASP A 178 1.14 -26.30 -12.71
CA ASP A 178 0.66 -25.30 -13.66
C ASP A 178 -0.09 -24.17 -12.96
N TRP A 179 -0.06 -22.98 -13.55
CA TRP A 179 -0.74 -21.77 -13.12
C TRP A 179 -1.59 -21.23 -14.29
N SER A 180 -2.87 -21.04 -14.02
CA SER A 180 -3.84 -20.49 -14.97
C SER A 180 -3.94 -18.98 -14.84
N LEU A 181 -3.87 -18.31 -15.99
CA LEU A 181 -4.05 -16.88 -16.13
C LEU A 181 -5.46 -16.56 -16.62
N PHE A 182 -6.11 -15.60 -15.97
CA PHE A 182 -7.51 -15.26 -16.20
C PHE A 182 -7.71 -13.78 -16.52
N CYS A 183 -8.76 -13.51 -17.30
CA CYS A 183 -9.35 -12.18 -17.37
C CYS A 183 -10.46 -12.06 -16.29
N PRO A 184 -10.48 -11.00 -15.47
CA PRO A 184 -11.50 -10.83 -14.43
C PRO A 184 -12.93 -10.74 -14.97
N ASN A 185 -13.13 -10.26 -16.20
CA ASN A 185 -14.45 -10.25 -16.84
C ASN A 185 -14.97 -11.68 -17.16
N GLU A 186 -14.07 -12.65 -17.39
CA GLU A 186 -14.44 -14.05 -17.66
C GLU A 186 -14.45 -14.90 -16.38
N ALA A 187 -13.56 -14.59 -15.44
CA ALA A 187 -13.42 -15.23 -14.13
C ALA A 187 -13.66 -14.23 -12.98
N PRO A 188 -14.89 -13.69 -12.83
CA PRO A 188 -15.19 -12.66 -11.84
C PRO A 188 -15.12 -13.20 -10.41
N GLY A 189 -14.89 -12.30 -9.45
CA GLY A 189 -14.92 -12.59 -8.01
C GLY A 189 -13.60 -13.12 -7.41
N LEU A 190 -12.58 -13.40 -8.23
CA LEU A 190 -11.26 -13.85 -7.72
C LEU A 190 -10.62 -12.81 -6.79
N ALA A 191 -10.77 -11.52 -7.11
CA ALA A 191 -10.29 -10.42 -6.27
C ALA A 191 -11.15 -10.18 -5.01
N ASP A 192 -12.36 -10.73 -4.96
CA ASP A 192 -13.35 -10.49 -3.92
C ASP A 192 -13.42 -11.62 -2.88
N CYS A 193 -12.56 -12.63 -3.00
CA CYS A 193 -12.41 -13.72 -2.04
C CYS A 193 -10.94 -14.02 -1.76
N TRP A 194 -10.66 -14.74 -0.67
CA TRP A 194 -9.32 -15.10 -0.22
C TRP A 194 -9.32 -16.49 0.44
N GLY A 195 -8.14 -17.07 0.65
CA GLY A 195 -7.95 -18.38 1.26
C GLY A 195 -8.68 -19.50 0.52
N GLU A 196 -9.33 -20.39 1.27
CA GLU A 196 -10.02 -21.57 0.70
C GLU A 196 -11.08 -21.18 -0.34
N LYS A 197 -11.84 -20.10 -0.10
CA LYS A 197 -12.86 -19.61 -1.05
C LYS A 197 -12.23 -19.18 -2.38
N PHE A 198 -11.07 -18.55 -2.34
CA PHE A 198 -10.31 -18.21 -3.55
C PHE A 198 -9.85 -19.47 -4.28
N GLU A 199 -9.29 -20.43 -3.55
CA GLU A 199 -8.81 -21.68 -4.16
C GLU A 199 -9.92 -22.46 -4.86
N GLU A 200 -11.08 -22.60 -4.22
CA GLU A 200 -12.25 -23.27 -4.79
C GLU A 200 -12.72 -22.58 -6.06
N LEU A 201 -12.86 -21.24 -6.03
CA LEU A 201 -13.31 -20.47 -7.18
C LEU A 201 -12.31 -20.51 -8.34
N TYR A 202 -11.02 -20.40 -8.04
CA TYR A 202 -9.93 -20.51 -9.01
C TYR A 202 -9.94 -21.87 -9.70
N LYS A 203 -9.93 -22.96 -8.93
CA LYS A 203 -9.97 -24.34 -9.46
C LYS A 203 -11.27 -24.63 -10.23
N LYS A 204 -12.39 -24.01 -9.84
CA LYS A 204 -13.65 -24.08 -10.60
C LYS A 204 -13.52 -23.45 -11.98
N TYR A 205 -12.87 -22.29 -12.10
CA TYR A 205 -12.65 -21.64 -13.40
C TYR A 205 -11.65 -22.39 -14.29
N GLU A 206 -10.65 -23.05 -13.70
CA GLU A 206 -9.78 -23.97 -14.43
C GLU A 206 -10.57 -25.13 -15.04
N LYS A 207 -11.39 -25.83 -14.24
CA LYS A 207 -12.25 -26.94 -14.71
C LYS A 207 -13.25 -26.51 -15.78
N ALA A 208 -13.72 -25.27 -15.71
CA ALA A 208 -14.63 -24.69 -16.70
C ALA A 208 -13.92 -24.20 -17.98
N GLY A 209 -12.59 -24.36 -18.09
CA GLY A 209 -11.83 -23.97 -19.28
C GLY A 209 -11.77 -22.46 -19.50
N LYS A 210 -11.90 -21.64 -18.44
CA LYS A 210 -11.91 -20.18 -18.54
C LYS A 210 -10.52 -19.54 -18.58
N ALA A 211 -9.45 -20.33 -18.46
CA ALA A 211 -8.09 -19.81 -18.48
C ALA A 211 -7.77 -19.25 -19.87
N LYS A 212 -7.25 -18.02 -19.92
CA LYS A 212 -6.71 -17.41 -21.14
C LYS A 212 -5.41 -18.10 -21.58
N LYS A 213 -4.62 -18.50 -20.58
CA LYS A 213 -3.32 -19.15 -20.77
C LYS A 213 -3.03 -20.00 -19.53
N VAL A 214 -2.41 -21.15 -19.74
CA VAL A 214 -1.86 -22.00 -18.66
C VAL A 214 -0.35 -22.05 -18.85
N ILE A 215 0.39 -21.86 -17.77
CA ILE A 215 1.86 -21.81 -17.75
C ILE A 215 2.39 -22.62 -16.56
N PRO A 216 3.63 -23.10 -16.56
CA PRO A 216 4.25 -23.56 -15.32
C PRO A 216 4.33 -22.40 -14.31
N ALA A 217 3.92 -22.63 -13.05
CA ALA A 217 3.94 -21.58 -12.02
C ALA A 217 5.35 -21.01 -11.80
N GLN A 218 6.37 -21.86 -11.91
CA GLN A 218 7.78 -21.44 -11.79
C GLN A 218 8.22 -20.48 -12.90
N THR A 219 7.63 -20.54 -14.09
CA THR A 219 7.92 -19.57 -15.16
C THR A 219 7.57 -18.15 -14.70
N LEU A 220 6.36 -17.95 -14.17
CA LEU A 220 5.97 -16.64 -13.62
C LEU A 220 6.84 -16.26 -12.43
N TRP A 221 7.17 -17.21 -11.55
CA TRP A 221 8.07 -16.94 -10.42
C TRP A 221 9.44 -16.42 -10.86
N PHE A 222 10.06 -17.02 -11.88
CA PHE A 222 11.35 -16.55 -12.40
C PHE A 222 11.25 -15.16 -13.03
N ASP A 223 10.16 -14.84 -13.72
CA ASP A 223 9.93 -13.48 -14.24
C ASP A 223 9.74 -12.44 -13.13
N ILE A 224 9.09 -12.80 -12.02
CA ILE A 224 8.99 -11.95 -10.82
C ILE A 224 10.39 -11.67 -10.26
N LEU A 225 11.20 -12.72 -10.05
CA LEU A 225 12.56 -12.58 -9.55
C LEU A 225 13.43 -11.73 -10.49
N LYS A 226 13.32 -11.93 -11.79
CA LYS A 226 14.04 -11.14 -12.80
C LYS A 226 13.67 -9.67 -12.72
N ALA A 227 12.37 -9.33 -12.61
CA ALA A 227 11.92 -7.96 -12.43
C ALA A 227 12.49 -7.34 -11.14
N GLN A 228 12.51 -8.10 -10.04
CA GLN A 228 13.07 -7.66 -8.76
C GLN A 228 14.59 -7.44 -8.83
N ILE A 229 15.33 -8.30 -9.52
CA ILE A 229 16.77 -8.13 -9.74
C ILE A 229 17.04 -6.86 -10.57
N GLU A 230 16.24 -6.60 -11.60
CA GLU A 230 16.44 -5.45 -12.49
C GLU A 230 16.00 -4.12 -11.87
N THR A 231 14.94 -4.11 -11.04
CA THR A 231 14.26 -2.87 -10.63
C THR A 231 14.04 -2.70 -9.13
N GLY A 232 14.31 -3.75 -8.33
CA GLY A 232 13.96 -3.81 -6.91
C GLY A 232 12.46 -4.01 -6.63
N THR A 233 11.64 -4.20 -7.67
CA THR A 233 10.18 -4.33 -7.61
C THR A 233 9.71 -5.46 -8.56
N PRO A 234 8.51 -6.05 -8.40
CA PRO A 234 7.41 -5.63 -7.54
C PRO A 234 7.61 -5.91 -6.05
N TYR A 235 6.92 -5.13 -5.21
CA TYR A 235 6.71 -5.50 -3.80
C TYR A 235 5.96 -6.83 -3.69
N MET A 236 6.17 -7.56 -2.60
CA MET A 236 5.55 -8.85 -2.35
C MET A 236 4.66 -8.78 -1.12
N LEU A 237 3.36 -9.01 -1.29
CA LEU A 237 2.41 -9.07 -0.19
C LEU A 237 1.55 -10.31 -0.32
N TYR A 238 1.32 -10.99 0.80
CA TYR A 238 0.59 -12.26 0.83
C TYR A 238 -0.88 -12.02 1.20
N LYS A 239 -1.74 -11.98 0.17
CA LYS A 239 -3.18 -11.67 0.22
C LYS A 239 -3.88 -12.41 1.36
N ASP A 240 -3.68 -13.72 1.44
CA ASP A 240 -4.40 -14.56 2.39
C ASP A 240 -3.90 -14.33 3.81
N SER A 241 -2.60 -14.14 4.01
CA SER A 241 -2.05 -13.76 5.31
C SER A 241 -2.54 -12.39 5.78
N CYS A 242 -2.64 -11.42 4.87
CA CYS A 242 -3.15 -10.08 5.15
C CYS A 242 -4.63 -10.13 5.54
N ASN A 243 -5.46 -10.84 4.77
CA ASN A 243 -6.90 -10.94 5.04
C ASN A 243 -7.19 -11.75 6.32
N ARG A 244 -6.54 -12.92 6.50
CA ARG A 244 -6.76 -13.83 7.63
C ARG A 244 -6.48 -13.19 8.99
N LYS A 245 -5.51 -12.28 9.05
CA LYS A 245 -5.05 -11.65 10.29
C LYS A 245 -5.53 -10.21 10.47
N SER A 246 -6.39 -9.72 9.57
CA SER A 246 -6.94 -8.37 9.69
C SER A 246 -8.11 -8.34 10.65
N ASN A 247 -8.13 -7.32 11.52
CA ASN A 247 -9.32 -7.00 12.32
C ASN A 247 -10.47 -6.42 11.46
N GLN A 248 -10.21 -6.06 10.21
CA GLN A 248 -11.21 -5.56 9.25
C GLN A 248 -11.76 -6.66 8.32
N GLN A 249 -11.43 -7.93 8.55
CA GLN A 249 -11.91 -9.03 7.69
C GLN A 249 -13.45 -9.13 7.62
N ASN A 250 -14.14 -8.55 8.60
CA ASN A 250 -15.60 -8.47 8.66
C ASN A 250 -16.21 -7.50 7.64
N LEU A 251 -15.42 -6.59 7.04
CA LEU A 251 -15.88 -5.62 6.04
C LEU A 251 -15.89 -6.22 4.62
N GLY A 252 -15.06 -7.22 4.37
CA GLY A 252 -14.91 -7.87 3.08
C GLY A 252 -13.45 -8.23 2.79
N THR A 253 -13.19 -8.65 1.55
CA THR A 253 -11.83 -8.97 1.11
C THR A 253 -11.03 -7.69 0.89
N ILE A 254 -9.90 -7.58 1.58
CA ILE A 254 -8.91 -6.52 1.39
C ILE A 254 -8.12 -6.79 0.10
N LYS A 255 -8.06 -5.78 -0.77
CA LYS A 255 -7.58 -5.90 -2.16
C LYS A 255 -6.15 -5.40 -2.37
N SER A 256 -5.58 -4.64 -1.45
CA SER A 256 -4.23 -4.09 -1.60
C SER A 256 -3.66 -3.64 -0.26
N SER A 257 -2.41 -3.16 -0.31
CA SER A 257 -1.82 -2.31 0.72
C SER A 257 -1.66 -0.89 0.19
N ASN A 258 -1.10 0.02 0.99
CA ASN A 258 -0.72 1.37 0.59
C ASN A 258 0.60 1.44 -0.22
N LEU A 259 1.08 2.66 -0.52
CA LEU A 259 2.36 2.89 -1.21
C LEU A 259 3.58 2.18 -0.59
N CYS A 260 3.64 2.10 0.75
CA CYS A 260 4.83 1.66 1.50
C CYS A 260 4.69 0.24 2.10
N THR A 261 3.64 -0.49 1.73
CA THR A 261 3.37 -1.90 2.06
C THR A 261 3.12 -2.23 3.55
N GLU A 262 2.90 -1.25 4.41
CA GLU A 262 2.68 -1.44 5.85
C GLU A 262 1.21 -1.38 6.28
N ILE A 263 0.32 -0.80 5.45
CA ILE A 263 -1.09 -0.61 5.80
C ILE A 263 -1.99 -1.57 5.03
N ILE A 264 -2.73 -2.39 5.78
CA ILE A 264 -3.67 -3.39 5.28
C ILE A 264 -5.08 -2.98 5.72
N GLU A 265 -5.76 -2.21 4.88
CA GLU A 265 -7.10 -1.69 5.16
C GLU A 265 -8.06 -2.01 4.01
N PHE A 266 -9.33 -2.22 4.36
CA PHE A 266 -10.41 -2.50 3.42
C PHE A 266 -10.67 -1.30 2.49
N THR A 267 -11.00 -1.59 1.23
CA THR A 267 -11.40 -0.61 0.23
C THR A 267 -12.56 -1.13 -0.60
N SER A 268 -13.43 -0.22 -1.04
CA SER A 268 -14.55 -0.49 -1.94
C SER A 268 -14.70 0.66 -2.96
N PRO A 269 -15.54 0.54 -4.00
CA PRO A 269 -15.78 1.64 -4.93
C PRO A 269 -16.26 2.94 -4.23
N GLU A 270 -16.90 2.79 -3.07
CA GLU A 270 -17.42 3.86 -2.22
C GLU A 270 -16.48 4.26 -1.06
N GLU A 271 -15.51 3.41 -0.70
CA GLU A 271 -14.63 3.59 0.45
C GLU A 271 -13.14 3.61 0.08
N THR A 272 -12.53 4.78 0.25
CA THR A 272 -11.07 4.98 0.19
C THR A 272 -10.50 4.97 1.60
N ALA A 273 -9.60 4.03 1.86
CA ALA A 273 -8.92 3.91 3.15
C ALA A 273 -7.78 4.92 3.30
N VAL A 274 -7.44 5.27 4.54
CA VAL A 274 -6.61 6.43 4.87
C VAL A 274 -5.64 6.10 6.00
N CYS A 275 -4.35 6.35 5.77
CA CYS A 275 -3.29 6.04 6.72
C CYS A 275 -2.95 7.25 7.61
N ASN A 276 -3.27 7.15 8.90
CA ASN A 276 -2.92 8.14 9.92
C ASN A 276 -1.68 7.65 10.68
N LEU A 277 -0.53 8.32 10.49
CA LEU A 277 0.77 7.78 10.87
C LEU A 277 1.52 8.64 11.89
N ALA A 278 2.16 7.97 12.84
CA ALA A 278 3.18 8.53 13.73
C ALA A 278 4.21 7.42 14.05
N SER A 279 5.39 7.81 14.54
CA SER A 279 6.44 6.86 14.92
C SER A 279 7.03 7.15 16.28
N ILE A 280 7.29 6.09 17.04
CA ILE A 280 7.87 6.14 18.38
C ILE A 280 9.39 6.01 18.28
N ALA A 281 10.10 6.87 19.01
CA ALA A 281 11.55 6.79 19.10
C ALA A 281 11.98 5.72 20.12
N LEU A 282 12.02 4.45 19.68
CA LEU A 282 12.40 3.30 20.53
C LEU A 282 13.67 3.52 21.38
N PRO A 283 14.73 4.20 20.90
CA PRO A 283 15.92 4.48 21.71
C PRO A 283 15.64 5.28 23.00
N ARG A 284 14.52 6.02 23.10
CA ARG A 284 14.11 6.76 24.31
C ARG A 284 13.64 5.86 25.45
N PHE A 285 13.43 4.57 25.18
CA PHE A 285 13.01 3.57 26.17
C PHE A 285 14.18 2.71 26.65
N VAL A 286 15.41 3.00 26.23
CA VAL A 286 16.60 2.39 26.81
C VAL A 286 16.98 3.13 28.10
N ARG A 287 17.22 2.37 29.17
CA ARG A 287 17.59 2.85 30.50
C ARG A 287 18.91 2.28 30.95
N GLU A 288 19.53 2.91 31.93
CA GLU A 288 20.73 2.44 32.62
C GLU A 288 20.41 2.09 34.06
N LYS A 289 20.87 0.92 34.52
CA LYS A 289 20.62 0.42 35.88
C LYS A 289 21.30 1.33 36.90
N GLY A 290 20.59 1.65 37.98
CA GLY A 290 21.13 2.45 39.08
C GLY A 290 21.27 3.95 38.80
N VAL A 291 20.82 4.43 37.64
CA VAL A 291 20.76 5.87 37.32
C VAL A 291 19.31 6.35 37.44
N PRO A 292 19.01 7.40 38.21
CA PRO A 292 17.68 7.98 38.29
C PRO A 292 17.18 8.46 36.91
N ILE A 293 15.87 8.35 36.68
CA ILE A 293 15.25 8.67 35.38
C ILE A 293 15.58 10.10 34.92
N GLU A 294 15.58 11.04 35.86
CA GLU A 294 15.84 12.47 35.62
C GLU A 294 17.30 12.75 35.21
N SER A 295 18.21 11.83 35.55
CA SER A 295 19.64 11.94 35.30
C SER A 295 20.07 11.27 34.00
N HIS A 296 19.15 10.63 33.26
CA HIS A 296 19.50 10.01 31.99
C HIS A 296 19.81 11.06 30.92
N PRO A 297 20.93 10.92 30.18
CA PRO A 297 21.30 11.87 29.16
C PRO A 297 20.25 11.94 28.04
N SER A 298 20.02 13.15 27.53
CA SER A 298 19.14 13.39 26.38
C SER A 298 19.66 12.79 25.08
N LYS A 299 20.97 12.49 25.02
CA LYS A 299 21.62 11.86 23.87
C LYS A 299 21.33 10.36 23.85
N LEU A 300 20.81 9.90 22.72
CA LEU A 300 20.64 8.49 22.41
C LEU A 300 22.01 7.82 22.39
N ALA A 301 22.26 6.91 23.32
CA ALA A 301 23.48 6.11 23.34
C ALA A 301 23.14 4.69 22.88
N GLY A 302 23.86 4.19 21.86
CA GLY A 302 23.68 2.83 21.35
C GLY A 302 23.83 1.78 22.45
N SER A 303 23.09 0.69 22.34
CA SER A 303 22.93 -0.31 23.43
C SER A 303 23.63 -1.65 23.20
N ASN A 304 24.23 -1.90 22.02
CA ASN A 304 24.83 -3.22 21.76
C ASN A 304 26.00 -3.49 22.70
N GLY A 305 25.84 -4.51 23.56
CA GLY A 305 26.88 -5.00 24.47
C GLY A 305 26.95 -4.34 25.86
N SER A 306 26.08 -3.39 26.19
CA SER A 306 26.09 -2.76 27.52
C SER A 306 25.33 -3.61 28.56
N LYS A 307 26.05 -4.24 29.50
CA LYS A 307 25.46 -5.04 30.60
C LYS A 307 24.60 -4.23 31.57
N ASN A 308 24.81 -2.92 31.61
CA ASN A 308 24.13 -2.01 32.53
C ASN A 308 22.89 -1.35 31.92
N ARG A 309 22.50 -1.68 30.68
CA ARG A 309 21.30 -1.10 30.04
C ARG A 309 20.20 -2.13 29.82
N TYR A 310 18.95 -1.67 29.88
CA TYR A 310 17.76 -2.48 29.61
C TYR A 310 16.72 -1.68 28.83
N PHE A 311 15.77 -2.37 28.20
CA PHE A 311 14.63 -1.75 27.52
C PHE A 311 13.42 -1.70 28.45
N ASP A 312 12.85 -0.52 28.61
CA ASP A 312 11.75 -0.21 29.52
C ASP A 312 10.40 -0.39 28.80
N PHE A 313 9.90 -1.62 28.82
CA PHE A 313 8.63 -2.01 28.17
C PHE A 313 7.40 -1.40 28.86
N ASP A 314 7.44 -1.24 30.18
CA ASP A 314 6.33 -0.65 30.94
C ASP A 314 6.14 0.82 30.55
N LYS A 315 7.25 1.58 30.46
CA LYS A 315 7.17 2.97 30.00
C LYS A 315 6.74 3.09 28.56
N LEU A 316 7.11 2.14 27.70
CA LEU A 316 6.61 2.08 26.33
C LEU A 316 5.09 1.91 26.31
N GLY A 317 4.54 0.98 27.10
CA GLY A 317 3.09 0.76 27.24
C GLY A 317 2.34 2.01 27.67
N GLU A 318 2.82 2.71 28.70
CA GLU A 318 2.22 3.96 29.18
C GLU A 318 2.17 5.04 28.09
N ARG A 319 3.26 5.20 27.33
CA ARG A 319 3.35 6.22 26.27
C ARG A 319 2.56 5.86 25.02
N LEU A 320 2.41 4.58 24.71
CA LEU A 320 1.57 4.11 23.61
C LEU A 320 0.10 4.52 23.79
N LEU A 321 -0.44 4.34 25.00
CA LEU A 321 -1.81 4.77 25.33
C LEU A 321 -2.02 6.27 25.09
N GLN A 322 -1.03 7.09 25.47
CA GLN A 322 -1.09 8.55 25.26
C GLN A 322 -0.98 8.93 23.79
N LEU A 323 -0.19 8.19 23.00
CA LEU A 323 -0.06 8.42 21.57
C LEU A 323 -1.38 8.12 20.84
N LEU A 324 -2.03 7.00 21.19
CA LEU A 324 -3.30 6.59 20.56
C LEU A 324 -4.42 7.62 20.75
N LEU A 325 -4.40 8.38 21.84
CA LEU A 325 -5.34 9.49 22.07
C LEU A 325 -5.03 10.75 21.24
N SER A 326 -3.92 10.77 20.50
CA SER A 326 -3.43 11.93 19.75
C SER A 326 -3.33 11.72 18.23
N ILE A 327 -3.68 10.53 17.73
CA ILE A 327 -3.74 10.16 16.30
C ILE A 327 -5.20 10.05 15.89
#